data_AF-A0A9R0TUG4-F1
#
_entry.id   AF-A0A9R0TUG4-F1
#
_cell.length_a   1.000
_cell.length_b   1.000
_cell.length_c   1.000
_cell.angle_alpha   90.00
_cell.angle_beta   90.00
_cell.angle_gamma   90.00
#
_symmetry.space_group_name_H-M   'P 1'
#
loop_
_entity.id
_entity.type
_entity.pdbx_description
1 polymer ?
#
loop_
_entity_poly.entity_id
_entity_poly.type
_entity_poly.pdbx_seq_one_letter_code
_entity_poly.pdbx_strand_id
1 'polypeptide(L)'
;MAYNYPPEKLSVYLSDDGGSILTYYGMWEASLFAKHWLPFCKRYNIEPRSPAAYFSQSDGHQELCTPKEWSLIKDMFDEMTERIDTAVMSGKVPEEIKARQKGFHEWNQEITSKNHQPIVQILIDGKDQNAVDNEGNVLPTLVYMAREKRPQHHHNFKAGAMNALIRVSSVISNSPIIMNVDCDMYSNNNDAVRDALCFFLDEEMGHKIGFVQYPQNYNNLSKNDIYGNSLQVINEVSSAKL
;
A
#
# COMPACT_ATOMS: atom_id res chain seq x y z
N MET A 1 -4.58 1.71 2.42
CA MET A 1 -5.06 1.83 3.81
C MET A 1 -6.34 2.67 3.90
N ALA A 2 -6.49 3.75 3.13
CA ALA A 2 -7.66 4.64 3.17
C ALA A 2 -8.90 4.10 2.40
N TYR A 3 -9.28 2.83 2.63
CA TYR A 3 -10.53 2.30 2.08
C TYR A 3 -11.70 2.64 3.01
N ASN A 4 -12.92 2.70 2.46
CA ASN A 4 -14.14 2.79 3.23
C ASN A 4 -14.48 1.40 3.83
N TYR A 5 -13.67 0.95 4.77
CA TYR A 5 -13.82 -0.34 5.43
C TYR A 5 -13.33 -0.24 6.88
N PRO A 6 -13.88 -1.00 7.84
CA PRO A 6 -13.43 -0.95 9.23
C PRO A 6 -11.92 -1.20 9.34
N PRO A 7 -11.13 -0.25 9.89
CA PRO A 7 -9.67 -0.37 9.96
C PRO A 7 -9.17 -1.64 10.64
N GLU A 8 -9.85 -2.07 11.70
CA GLU A 8 -9.53 -3.28 12.47
C GLU A 8 -9.73 -4.58 11.68
N LYS A 9 -10.46 -4.54 10.56
CA LYS A 9 -10.65 -5.66 9.63
C LYS A 9 -9.75 -5.59 8.41
N LEU A 10 -8.99 -4.50 8.25
CA LEU A 10 -8.08 -4.29 7.14
C LEU A 10 -6.65 -4.57 7.57
N SER A 11 -5.93 -5.34 6.76
CA SER A 11 -4.51 -5.62 6.96
C SER A 11 -3.77 -5.45 5.63
N VAL A 12 -2.68 -4.69 5.65
CA VAL A 12 -1.87 -4.37 4.48
C VAL A 12 -0.50 -5.01 4.64
N TYR A 13 -0.11 -5.78 3.63
CA TYR A 13 1.17 -6.47 3.60
C TYR A 13 1.97 -5.97 2.39
N LEU A 14 3.18 -5.49 2.64
CA LEU A 14 4.14 -5.12 1.60
C LEU A 14 5.19 -6.24 1.49
N SER A 15 5.30 -6.87 0.33
CA SER A 15 6.42 -7.76 0.02
C SER A 15 7.52 -7.01 -0.72
N ASP A 16 8.72 -6.99 -0.16
CA ASP A 16 9.92 -6.47 -0.79
C ASP A 16 10.86 -7.63 -1.16
N ASP A 17 10.93 -7.93 -2.46
CA ASP A 17 11.83 -8.97 -2.96
C ASP A 17 13.31 -8.52 -2.89
N GLY A 18 13.59 -7.22 -2.84
CA GLY A 18 14.95 -6.69 -2.71
C GLY A 18 15.50 -6.72 -1.29
N GLY A 19 14.63 -6.83 -0.29
CA GLY A 19 15.01 -6.73 1.13
C GLY A 19 15.76 -5.44 1.43
N SER A 20 15.35 -4.32 0.84
CA SER A 20 16.06 -3.05 0.91
C SER A 20 15.67 -2.28 2.17
N ILE A 21 16.69 -1.84 2.92
CA ILE A 21 16.49 -0.94 4.06
C ILE A 21 15.80 0.38 3.66
N LEU A 22 15.99 0.84 2.41
CA LEU A 22 15.37 2.06 1.89
C LEU A 22 13.87 1.85 1.63
N THR A 23 13.46 0.68 1.14
CA THR A 23 12.04 0.34 0.98
C THR A 23 11.35 0.30 2.34
N TYR A 24 12.00 -0.33 3.32
CA TYR A 24 11.50 -0.35 4.69
C TYR A 24 11.40 1.07 5.29
N TYR A 25 12.41 1.91 5.06
CA TYR A 25 12.39 3.32 5.48
C TYR A 25 11.25 4.12 4.85
N GLY A 26 11.04 3.98 3.54
CA GLY A 26 9.94 4.65 2.85
C GLY A 26 8.57 4.22 3.40
N MET A 27 8.41 2.93 3.68
CA MET A 27 7.19 2.40 4.32
C MET A 27 7.02 2.92 5.75
N TRP A 28 8.10 3.08 6.50
CA TRP A 28 8.09 3.64 7.85
C TRP A 28 7.70 5.13 7.84
N GLU A 29 8.32 5.96 7.00
CA GLU A 29 7.93 7.37 6.80
C GLU A 29 6.46 7.49 6.37
N ALA A 30 6.02 6.67 5.41
CA ALA A 30 4.63 6.63 4.98
C ALA A 30 3.66 6.23 6.11
N SER A 31 4.08 5.34 7.02
CA SER A 31 3.27 4.95 8.18
C SER A 31 3.06 6.10 9.17
N LEU A 32 4.04 7.02 9.29
CA LEU A 32 3.90 8.22 10.11
C LEU A 32 2.93 9.21 9.47
N PHE A 33 3.10 9.45 8.16
CA PHE A 33 2.20 10.32 7.40
C PHE A 33 0.76 9.78 7.37
N ALA A 34 0.58 8.46 7.33
CA ALA A 34 -0.74 7.83 7.36
C ALA A 34 -1.59 8.26 8.57
N LYS A 35 -0.99 8.55 9.72
CA LYS A 35 -1.70 9.04 10.92
C LYS A 35 -2.39 10.40 10.71
N HIS A 36 -1.97 11.16 9.71
CA HIS A 36 -2.57 12.42 9.30
C HIS A 36 -3.44 12.25 8.06
N TRP A 37 -2.96 11.46 7.09
CA TRP A 37 -3.63 11.26 5.81
C TRP A 37 -4.96 10.49 5.92
N LEU A 38 -5.01 9.43 6.72
CA LEU A 38 -6.21 8.59 6.85
C LEU A 38 -7.41 9.35 7.44
N PRO A 39 -7.28 10.07 8.57
CA PRO A 39 -8.39 10.88 9.09
C PRO A 39 -8.77 12.01 8.13
N PHE A 40 -7.80 12.70 7.51
CA PHE A 40 -8.06 13.73 6.51
C PHE A 40 -8.89 13.20 5.33
N CYS A 41 -8.49 12.04 4.79
CA CYS A 41 -9.24 11.32 3.77
C CYS A 41 -10.68 11.08 4.20
N LYS A 42 -10.87 10.49 5.38
CA LYS A 42 -12.20 10.11 5.89
C LYS A 42 -13.09 11.34 6.09
N ARG A 43 -12.55 12.41 6.68
CA ARG A 43 -13.30 13.62 7.04
C ARG A 43 -13.83 14.37 5.81
N TYR A 44 -13.01 14.47 4.77
CA TYR A 44 -13.32 15.26 3.57
C TYR A 44 -13.74 14.42 2.37
N ASN A 45 -13.87 13.10 2.56
CA ASN A 45 -14.18 12.13 1.51
C ASN A 45 -13.31 12.31 0.24
N ILE A 46 -12.01 12.54 0.46
CA ILE A 46 -11.03 12.83 -0.61
C ILE A 46 -10.94 11.69 -1.63
N GLU A 47 -10.98 12.02 -2.93
CA GLU A 47 -10.63 11.10 -4.01
C GLU A 47 -9.71 11.79 -5.03
N PRO A 48 -8.69 11.11 -5.58
CA PRO A 48 -8.26 9.75 -5.26
C PRO A 48 -7.57 9.65 -3.89
N ARG A 49 -7.60 8.47 -3.27
CA ARG A 49 -6.96 8.21 -1.95
C ARG A 49 -5.43 8.15 -1.97
N SER A 50 -4.81 8.09 -3.14
CA SER A 50 -3.35 8.16 -3.29
C SER A 50 -2.89 9.63 -3.11
N PRO A 51 -2.04 9.95 -2.12
CA PRO A 51 -1.61 11.33 -1.88
C PRO A 51 -0.92 11.95 -3.10
N ALA A 52 -0.01 11.21 -3.74
CA ALA A 52 0.69 11.67 -4.93
C ALA A 52 -0.27 11.98 -6.08
N ALA A 53 -1.28 11.11 -6.29
CA ALA A 53 -2.30 11.34 -7.32
C ALA A 53 -3.17 12.56 -6.98
N TYR A 54 -3.62 12.66 -5.73
CA TYR A 54 -4.45 13.77 -5.25
C TYR A 54 -3.75 15.13 -5.40
N PHE A 55 -2.50 15.25 -4.93
CA PHE A 55 -1.76 16.51 -5.00
C PHE A 55 -1.24 16.86 -6.41
N SER A 56 -1.21 15.90 -7.33
CA SER A 56 -0.85 16.14 -8.74
C SER A 56 -1.99 16.76 -9.56
N GLN A 57 -3.24 16.66 -9.11
CA GLN A 57 -4.40 17.20 -9.83
C GLN A 57 -4.50 18.71 -9.62
N SER A 58 -4.69 19.44 -10.73
CA SER A 58 -4.65 20.91 -10.76
C SER A 58 -5.93 21.59 -10.29
N ASP A 59 -7.07 20.90 -10.23
CA ASP A 59 -8.39 21.52 -10.05
C ASP A 59 -9.17 21.01 -8.82
N GLY A 60 -9.83 21.93 -8.11
CA GLY A 60 -11.02 21.68 -7.28
C GLY A 60 -10.84 21.15 -5.85
N HIS A 61 -9.68 20.58 -5.50
CA HIS A 61 -9.48 19.92 -4.20
C HIS A 61 -9.40 20.86 -2.99
N GLN A 62 -9.11 22.15 -3.22
CA GLN A 62 -9.00 23.14 -2.16
C GLN A 62 -10.34 23.56 -1.56
N GLU A 63 -11.48 23.25 -2.21
CA GLU A 63 -12.80 23.65 -1.73
C GLU A 63 -13.42 22.67 -0.72
N LEU A 64 -12.93 21.42 -0.68
CA LEU A 64 -13.48 20.38 0.19
C LEU A 64 -13.07 20.53 1.65
N CYS A 65 -11.93 21.17 1.92
CA CYS A 65 -11.36 21.31 3.25
C CYS A 65 -10.85 22.73 3.49
N THR A 66 -10.48 23.05 4.74
CA THR A 66 -9.98 24.40 5.01
C THR A 66 -8.63 24.61 4.33
N PRO A 67 -8.36 25.78 3.71
CA PRO A 67 -7.08 26.02 3.02
C PRO A 67 -5.86 25.81 3.92
N LYS A 68 -6.00 26.08 5.22
CA LYS A 68 -4.94 25.88 6.23
C LYS A 68 -4.63 24.40 6.44
N GLU A 69 -5.66 23.57 6.59
CA GLU A 69 -5.46 22.14 6.81
C GLU A 69 -4.98 21.44 5.54
N TRP A 70 -5.50 21.83 4.37
CA TRP A 70 -4.99 21.34 3.10
C TRP A 70 -3.50 21.61 2.94
N SER A 71 -3.06 22.86 3.19
CA SER A 71 -1.65 23.24 3.11
C SER A 71 -0.81 22.42 4.08
N LEU A 72 -1.26 22.28 5.34
CA LEU A 72 -0.56 21.50 6.34
C LEU A 72 -0.34 20.05 5.89
N ILE A 73 -1.38 19.38 5.39
CA ILE A 73 -1.27 17.97 4.94
C ILE A 73 -0.37 17.86 3.72
N LYS A 74 -0.44 18.83 2.80
CA LYS A 74 0.46 18.88 1.64
C LYS A 74 1.91 19.07 2.05
N ASP A 75 2.19 20.03 2.93
CA ASP A 75 3.54 20.30 3.44
C ASP A 75 4.12 19.05 4.10
N MET A 76 3.32 18.32 4.91
CA MET A 76 3.74 17.05 5.52
C MET A 76 4.03 15.95 4.49
N PHE A 77 3.29 15.90 3.38
CA PHE A 77 3.53 14.95 2.29
C PHE A 77 4.82 15.28 1.53
N ASP A 78 5.04 16.56 1.23
CA ASP A 78 6.23 17.04 0.53
C ASP A 78 7.49 16.81 1.39
N GLU A 79 7.44 17.13 2.69
CA GLU A 79 8.54 16.86 3.64
C GLU A 79 8.86 15.37 3.77
N MET A 80 7.84 14.51 3.84
CA MET A 80 8.02 13.06 3.87
C MET A 80 8.72 12.58 2.60
N THR A 81 8.29 13.07 1.43
CA THR A 81 8.88 12.73 0.14
C THR A 81 10.34 13.17 0.07
N GLU A 82 10.65 14.40 0.51
CA GLU A 82 12.03 14.91 0.56
C GLU A 82 12.93 14.05 1.46
N ARG A 83 12.44 13.61 2.63
CA ARG A 83 13.20 12.71 3.52
C ARG A 83 13.48 11.37 2.86
N ILE A 84 12.50 10.80 2.14
CA ILE A 84 12.66 9.54 1.42
C ILE A 84 13.67 9.72 0.28
N ASP A 85 13.53 10.76 -0.53
CA ASP A 85 14.41 11.04 -1.66
C ASP A 85 15.85 11.27 -1.20
N THR A 86 16.05 12.02 -0.11
CA THR A 86 17.37 12.23 0.49
C THR A 86 18.03 10.91 0.93
N ALA A 87 17.26 10.01 1.54
CA ALA A 87 17.76 8.69 1.93
C ALA A 87 18.10 7.82 0.72
N VAL A 88 17.28 7.88 -0.34
CA VAL A 88 17.53 7.17 -1.61
C VAL A 88 18.79 7.69 -2.30
N MET A 89 18.93 9.01 -2.42
CA MET A 89 20.08 9.66 -3.07
C MET A 89 21.39 9.41 -2.33
N SER A 90 21.35 9.41 -0.99
CA SER A 90 22.53 9.10 -0.17
C SER A 90 22.80 7.60 -0.03
N GLY A 91 21.83 6.75 -0.38
CA GLY A 91 21.87 5.30 -0.17
C GLY A 91 21.83 4.89 1.30
N LYS A 92 21.46 5.79 2.22
CA LYS A 92 21.55 5.59 3.66
C LYS A 92 20.31 6.14 4.38
N VAL A 93 19.81 5.36 5.32
CA VAL A 93 18.82 5.82 6.31
C VAL A 93 19.53 6.63 7.39
N PRO A 94 18.95 7.74 7.91
CA PRO A 94 19.52 8.51 9.00
C PRO A 94 19.85 7.65 10.23
N GLU A 95 21.05 7.82 10.79
CA GLU A 95 21.55 6.98 11.90
C GLU A 95 20.71 7.14 13.18
N GLU A 96 20.16 8.33 13.42
CA GLU A 96 19.25 8.60 14.54
C GLU A 96 17.98 7.73 14.47
N ILE A 97 17.43 7.55 13.27
CA ILE A 97 16.26 6.70 13.04
C ILE A 97 16.63 5.23 13.22
N LYS A 98 17.75 4.78 12.66
CA LYS A 98 18.23 3.40 12.83
C LYS A 98 18.44 3.04 14.31
N ALA A 99 19.03 3.95 15.08
CA ALA A 99 19.32 3.73 16.49
C ALA A 99 18.04 3.71 17.36
N ARG A 100 17.03 4.51 17.01
CA ARG A 100 15.78 4.60 17.77
C ARG A 100 14.80 3.47 17.45
N GLN A 101 14.82 2.96 16.23
CA GLN A 101 13.80 2.06 15.70
C GLN A 101 14.35 0.64 15.53
N LYS A 102 13.92 -0.26 16.41
CA LYS A 102 14.39 -1.67 16.45
C LYS A 102 14.24 -2.41 15.12
N GLY A 103 13.22 -2.08 14.32
CA GLY A 103 12.98 -2.75 13.05
C GLY A 103 14.14 -2.61 12.05
N PHE A 104 14.95 -1.54 12.14
CA PHE A 104 16.10 -1.36 11.24
C PHE A 104 17.31 -2.24 11.60
N HIS A 105 17.31 -2.88 12.77
CA HIS A 105 18.42 -3.74 13.20
C HIS A 105 18.56 -5.01 12.35
N GLU A 106 17.54 -5.35 11.57
CA GLU A 106 17.56 -6.48 10.64
C GLU A 106 18.57 -6.29 9.50
N TRP A 107 18.99 -5.06 9.20
CA TRP A 107 19.93 -4.75 8.12
C TRP A 107 21.34 -4.48 8.65
N ASN A 108 22.17 -5.51 8.66
CA ASN A 108 23.61 -5.43 8.95
C ASN A 108 24.46 -5.34 7.67
N GLN A 109 25.77 -5.18 7.80
CA GLN A 109 26.68 -5.01 6.66
C GLN A 109 26.84 -6.27 5.78
N GLU A 110 26.44 -7.45 6.27
CA GLU A 110 26.61 -8.72 5.57
C GLU A 110 25.42 -9.07 4.67
N ILE A 111 24.31 -8.35 4.82
CA ILE A 111 23.06 -8.60 4.10
C ILE A 111 23.12 -8.04 2.68
N THR A 112 22.68 -8.86 1.73
CA THR A 112 22.54 -8.47 0.31
C THR A 112 21.16 -8.86 -0.19
N SER A 113 20.68 -8.26 -1.27
CA SER A 113 19.40 -8.60 -1.89
C SER A 113 19.27 -10.04 -2.42
N LYS A 114 20.37 -10.80 -2.42
CA LYS A 114 20.42 -12.22 -2.83
C LYS A 114 20.73 -13.17 -1.68
N ASN A 115 21.18 -12.65 -0.53
CA ASN A 115 21.55 -13.45 0.62
C ASN A 115 21.19 -12.70 1.91
N HIS A 116 20.04 -13.04 2.48
CA HIS A 116 19.55 -12.48 3.73
C HIS A 116 18.52 -13.42 4.36
N GLN A 117 18.41 -13.35 5.68
CA GLN A 117 17.37 -14.05 6.44
C GLN A 117 15.98 -13.47 6.14
N PRO A 118 14.87 -14.16 6.46
CA PRO A 118 13.57 -13.55 6.33
C PRO A 118 13.43 -12.37 7.31
N ILE A 119 12.87 -11.27 6.83
CA ILE A 119 12.63 -10.06 7.60
C ILE A 119 11.12 -9.83 7.62
N VAL A 120 10.51 -9.82 8.81
CA VAL A 120 9.08 -9.53 8.97
C VAL A 120 8.94 -8.49 10.08
N GLN A 121 8.34 -7.35 9.76
CA GLN A 121 8.16 -6.24 10.69
C GLN A 121 6.69 -5.80 10.68
N ILE A 122 6.05 -5.77 11.84
CA ILE A 122 4.71 -5.22 12.01
C ILE A 122 4.88 -3.77 12.43
N LEU A 123 4.71 -2.83 11.49
CA LEU A 123 4.87 -1.39 11.74
C LEU A 123 3.67 -0.82 12.50
N ILE A 124 2.48 -1.32 12.18
CA ILE A 124 1.23 -0.97 12.82
C ILE A 124 0.55 -2.28 13.15
N ASP A 125 0.34 -2.56 14.43
CA ASP A 125 -0.49 -3.66 14.88
C ASP A 125 -1.92 -3.16 15.09
N GLY A 126 -2.82 -3.41 14.15
CA GLY A 126 -4.22 -2.95 14.24
C GLY A 126 -5.01 -3.62 15.37
N LYS A 127 -4.44 -4.61 16.07
CA LYS A 127 -5.02 -5.20 17.29
C LYS A 127 -4.58 -4.46 18.56
N ASP A 128 -3.52 -3.65 18.49
CA ASP A 128 -3.08 -2.80 19.59
C ASP A 128 -3.99 -1.57 19.71
N GLN A 129 -4.59 -1.37 20.88
CA GLN A 129 -5.46 -0.21 21.15
C GLN A 129 -4.71 1.13 21.07
N ASN A 130 -3.38 1.12 21.13
CA ASN A 130 -2.55 2.31 20.99
C ASN A 130 -2.16 2.60 19.53
N ALA A 131 -2.46 1.70 18.59
CA ALA A 131 -2.19 1.89 17.18
C ALA A 131 -3.28 2.77 16.53
N VAL A 132 -3.30 4.04 16.92
CA VAL A 132 -4.29 5.02 16.50
C VAL A 132 -3.69 6.16 15.66
N ASP A 133 -4.54 6.77 14.84
CA ASP A 133 -4.25 8.02 14.14
C ASP A 133 -4.32 9.23 15.10
N ASN A 134 -4.09 10.44 14.58
CA ASN A 134 -4.07 11.64 15.42
C ASN A 134 -5.47 12.11 15.89
N GLU A 135 -6.54 11.48 15.42
CA GLU A 135 -7.90 11.68 15.92
C GLU A 135 -8.32 10.58 16.91
N GLY A 136 -7.46 9.59 17.17
CA GLY A 136 -7.76 8.45 18.03
C GLY A 136 -8.50 7.30 17.35
N ASN A 137 -8.61 7.30 16.01
CA ASN A 137 -9.17 6.15 15.29
C ASN A 137 -8.12 5.05 15.12
N VAL A 138 -8.53 3.79 15.23
CA VAL A 138 -7.67 2.62 15.00
C VAL A 138 -7.11 2.63 13.57
N LEU A 139 -5.82 2.30 13.44
CA LEU A 139 -5.14 2.15 12.16
C LEU A 139 -5.19 0.69 11.67
N PRO A 140 -5.30 0.46 10.35
CA PRO A 140 -5.15 -0.88 9.78
C PRO A 140 -3.78 -1.49 10.08
N THR A 141 -3.74 -2.82 10.22
CA THR A 141 -2.47 -3.54 10.41
C THR A 141 -1.57 -3.32 9.19
N LEU A 142 -0.29 -3.01 9.41
CA LEU A 142 0.70 -2.75 8.36
C LEU A 142 1.94 -3.60 8.58
N VAL A 143 2.21 -4.53 7.65
CA VAL A 143 3.29 -5.52 7.76
C VAL A 143 4.25 -5.39 6.60
N TYR A 144 5.53 -5.19 6.89
CA TYR A 144 6.63 -5.34 5.94
C TYR A 144 7.13 -6.78 5.95
N MET A 145 7.40 -7.31 4.76
CA MET A 145 7.98 -8.63 4.59
C MET A 145 9.06 -8.62 3.49
N ALA A 146 10.25 -9.11 3.82
CA ALA A 146 11.22 -9.61 2.85
C ALA A 146 11.45 -11.09 3.14
N ARG A 147 11.12 -11.95 2.19
CA ARG A 147 11.33 -13.41 2.33
C ARG A 147 12.81 -13.75 2.33
N GLU A 148 13.16 -14.88 2.94
CA GLU A 148 14.54 -15.38 2.89
C GLU A 148 15.03 -15.56 1.45
N LYS A 149 16.27 -15.15 1.20
CA LYS A 149 16.96 -15.41 -0.06
C LYS A 149 18.33 -16.01 0.20
N ARG A 150 18.68 -17.02 -0.60
CA ARG A 150 19.99 -17.67 -0.62
C ARG A 150 20.45 -17.84 -2.07
N PRO A 151 21.73 -17.63 -2.39
CA PRO A 151 22.22 -17.71 -3.78
C PRO A 151 21.94 -19.04 -4.49
N GLN A 152 21.87 -20.14 -3.74
CA GLN A 152 21.67 -21.49 -4.28
C GLN A 152 20.19 -21.88 -4.42
N HIS A 153 19.26 -21.01 -4.00
CA HIS A 153 17.83 -21.33 -3.96
C HIS A 153 17.04 -20.47 -4.94
N HIS A 154 16.38 -21.12 -5.90
CA HIS A 154 15.45 -20.44 -6.80
C HIS A 154 14.24 -19.91 -6.03
N HIS A 155 13.93 -18.64 -6.22
CA HIS A 155 12.91 -17.93 -5.46
C HIS A 155 11.61 -17.70 -6.24
N ASN A 156 11.51 -18.07 -7.53
CA ASN A 156 10.26 -17.98 -8.30
C ASN A 156 9.63 -16.57 -8.36
N PHE A 157 10.45 -15.51 -8.28
CA PHE A 157 10.04 -14.10 -8.42
C PHE A 157 8.70 -13.78 -7.72
N LYS A 158 7.75 -13.18 -8.44
CA LYS A 158 6.44 -12.74 -7.95
C LYS A 158 5.59 -13.89 -7.40
N ALA A 159 5.60 -15.05 -8.04
CA ALA A 159 4.83 -16.22 -7.58
C ALA A 159 5.30 -16.68 -6.18
N GLY A 160 6.61 -16.77 -5.98
CA GLY A 160 7.15 -17.12 -4.68
C GLY A 160 6.92 -16.05 -3.62
N ALA A 161 6.91 -14.76 -3.99
CA ALA A 161 6.63 -13.65 -3.08
C ALA A 161 5.17 -13.67 -2.62
N MET A 162 4.21 -13.80 -3.55
CA MET A 162 2.79 -13.93 -3.24
C MET A 162 2.49 -15.15 -2.36
N ASN A 163 3.08 -16.31 -2.66
CA ASN A 163 2.91 -17.50 -1.84
C ASN A 163 3.46 -17.32 -0.42
N ALA A 164 4.54 -16.55 -0.26
CA ALA A 164 5.11 -16.26 1.05
C ALA A 164 4.21 -15.29 1.84
N LEU A 165 3.66 -14.26 1.17
CA LEU A 165 2.68 -13.33 1.76
C LEU A 165 1.45 -14.07 2.29
N ILE A 166 0.89 -15.01 1.52
CA ILE A 166 -0.30 -15.79 1.95
C ILE A 166 0.01 -16.60 3.22
N ARG A 167 1.19 -17.22 3.31
CA ARG A 167 1.59 -17.97 4.51
C ARG A 167 1.78 -17.07 5.72
N VAL A 168 2.42 -15.91 5.55
CA VAL A 168 2.62 -14.94 6.64
C VAL A 168 1.29 -14.35 7.09
N SER A 169 0.43 -13.96 6.15
CA SER A 169 -0.87 -13.39 6.48
C SER A 169 -1.78 -14.39 7.20
N SER A 170 -1.71 -15.69 6.88
CA SER A 170 -2.46 -16.73 7.60
C SER A 170 -2.11 -16.85 9.08
N VAL A 171 -0.91 -16.43 9.48
CA VAL A 171 -0.47 -16.45 10.88
C VAL A 171 -0.83 -15.15 11.59
N ILE A 172 -0.69 -14.00 10.91
CA ILE A 172 -0.85 -12.68 11.53
C ILE A 172 -2.34 -12.26 11.61
N SER A 173 -3.04 -12.25 10.47
CA SER A 173 -4.44 -11.76 10.39
C SER A 173 -5.45 -12.82 9.96
N ASN A 174 -5.03 -13.85 9.24
CA ASN A 174 -5.86 -14.94 8.72
C ASN A 174 -7.13 -14.46 8.00
N SER A 175 -7.00 -13.43 7.17
CA SER A 175 -8.12 -12.82 6.45
C SER A 175 -8.64 -13.77 5.35
N PRO A 176 -9.97 -13.93 5.17
CA PRO A 176 -10.54 -14.87 4.21
C PRO A 176 -10.46 -14.39 2.76
N ILE A 177 -10.27 -13.09 2.54
CA ILE A 177 -10.24 -12.46 1.22
C ILE A 177 -8.94 -11.68 1.11
N ILE A 178 -8.29 -11.82 -0.05
CA ILE A 178 -7.02 -11.18 -0.36
C ILE A 178 -7.20 -10.31 -1.60
N MET A 179 -6.88 -9.02 -1.47
CA MET A 179 -6.79 -8.09 -2.59
C MET A 179 -5.32 -7.99 -3.01
N ASN A 180 -5.01 -8.38 -4.24
CA ASN A 180 -3.66 -8.26 -4.79
C ASN A 180 -3.52 -6.95 -5.58
N VAL A 181 -2.48 -6.16 -5.30
CA VAL A 181 -2.23 -4.86 -5.92
C VAL A 181 -0.74 -4.72 -6.23
N ASP A 182 -0.42 -4.27 -7.44
CA ASP A 182 0.95 -4.02 -7.88
C ASP A 182 1.42 -2.62 -7.47
N CYS A 183 2.73 -2.38 -7.39
CA CYS A 183 3.30 -1.15 -6.84
C CYS A 183 3.10 0.09 -7.73
N ASP A 184 2.80 -0.10 -9.01
CA ASP A 184 2.45 0.94 -9.98
C ASP A 184 0.95 1.23 -10.04
N MET A 185 0.15 0.51 -9.23
CA MET A 185 -1.30 0.63 -9.17
C MET A 185 -1.74 1.20 -7.82
N TYR A 186 -2.80 2.01 -7.84
CA TYR A 186 -3.51 2.44 -6.64
C TYR A 186 -5.01 2.36 -6.88
N SER A 187 -5.80 2.15 -5.82
CA SER A 187 -7.26 2.19 -5.93
C SER A 187 -7.74 3.63 -6.11
N ASN A 188 -8.54 3.85 -7.13
CA ASN A 188 -9.20 5.12 -7.44
C ASN A 188 -10.61 5.23 -6.83
N ASN A 189 -11.09 4.16 -6.16
CA ASN A 189 -12.36 4.12 -5.46
C ASN A 189 -12.14 3.57 -4.05
N ASN A 190 -12.56 4.30 -3.02
CA ASN A 190 -12.49 3.85 -1.63
C ASN A 190 -13.46 2.69 -1.30
N ASP A 191 -14.52 2.50 -2.09
CA ASP A 191 -15.54 1.47 -1.87
C ASP A 191 -15.19 0.14 -2.54
N ALA A 192 -14.09 0.06 -3.29
CA ALA A 192 -13.69 -1.14 -4.05
C ALA A 192 -13.66 -2.43 -3.21
N VAL A 193 -13.26 -2.35 -1.94
CA VAL A 193 -13.29 -3.51 -1.04
C VAL A 193 -14.73 -3.93 -0.71
N ARG A 194 -15.63 -2.98 -0.45
CA ARG A 194 -17.04 -3.26 -0.17
C ARG A 194 -17.77 -3.81 -1.39
N ASP A 195 -17.52 -3.21 -2.55
CA ASP A 195 -18.09 -3.65 -3.83
C ASP A 195 -17.68 -5.10 -4.14
N ALA A 196 -16.41 -5.45 -3.95
CA ALA A 196 -15.94 -6.83 -4.12
C ALA A 196 -16.64 -7.80 -3.14
N LEU A 197 -16.83 -7.37 -1.88
CA LEU A 197 -17.50 -8.18 -0.86
C LEU A 197 -18.96 -8.46 -1.21
N CYS A 198 -19.67 -7.57 -1.92
CA CYS A 198 -21.04 -7.84 -2.36
C CYS A 198 -21.13 -9.12 -3.21
N PHE A 199 -20.13 -9.41 -4.03
CA PHE A 199 -20.09 -10.65 -4.81
C PHE A 199 -19.79 -11.87 -3.95
N PHE A 200 -18.77 -11.80 -3.09
CA PHE A 200 -18.37 -12.95 -2.26
C PHE A 200 -19.39 -13.31 -1.17
N LEU A 201 -20.14 -12.32 -0.69
CA LEU A 201 -21.13 -12.49 0.39
C LEU A 201 -22.55 -12.74 -0.13
N ASP A 202 -22.73 -12.87 -1.44
CA ASP A 202 -24.01 -13.29 -2.03
C ASP A 202 -24.34 -14.73 -1.59
N GLU A 203 -25.53 -14.92 -1.00
CA GLU A 203 -25.92 -16.20 -0.40
C GLU A 203 -26.11 -17.31 -1.46
N GLU A 204 -26.53 -16.95 -2.68
CA GLU A 204 -26.86 -17.91 -3.73
C GLU A 204 -25.65 -18.26 -4.60
N MET A 205 -24.82 -17.27 -4.92
CA MET A 205 -23.76 -17.37 -5.93
C MET A 205 -22.37 -17.13 -5.36
N GLY A 206 -22.22 -16.51 -4.18
CA GLY A 206 -20.91 -16.14 -3.62
C GLY A 206 -19.97 -17.34 -3.46
N HIS A 207 -20.50 -18.50 -3.08
CA HIS A 207 -19.72 -19.75 -2.95
C HIS A 207 -19.16 -20.29 -4.28
N LYS A 208 -19.59 -19.76 -5.42
CA LYS A 208 -19.09 -20.12 -6.77
C LYS A 208 -18.05 -19.13 -7.29
N ILE A 209 -17.79 -18.03 -6.57
CA ILE A 209 -16.90 -16.96 -7.01
C ILE A 209 -15.52 -17.16 -6.42
N GLY A 210 -14.53 -17.43 -7.29
CA GLY A 210 -13.13 -17.58 -6.88
C GLY A 210 -12.36 -16.26 -6.75
N PHE A 211 -12.70 -15.26 -7.56
CA PHE A 211 -12.09 -13.92 -7.53
C PHE A 211 -13.00 -12.88 -8.20
N VAL A 212 -12.82 -11.61 -7.83
CA VAL A 212 -13.43 -10.45 -8.51
C VAL A 212 -12.31 -9.67 -9.17
N GLN A 213 -12.40 -9.48 -10.49
CA GLN A 213 -11.40 -8.75 -11.27
C GLN A 213 -11.88 -7.32 -11.53
N TYR A 214 -11.07 -6.35 -11.13
CA TYR A 214 -11.29 -4.95 -11.51
C TYR A 214 -10.54 -4.61 -12.81
N PRO A 215 -11.10 -3.75 -13.67
CA PRO A 215 -10.38 -3.23 -14.83
C PRO A 215 -9.18 -2.40 -14.38
N GLN A 216 -8.05 -2.56 -15.05
CA GLN A 216 -6.86 -1.74 -14.85
C GLN A 216 -6.87 -0.59 -15.84
N ASN A 217 -6.78 0.63 -15.34
CA ASN A 217 -6.78 1.86 -16.13
C ASN A 217 -5.46 2.60 -15.92
N TYR A 218 -4.89 3.10 -17.03
CA TYR A 218 -3.60 3.78 -17.04
C TYR A 218 -3.77 5.27 -17.28
N ASN A 219 -3.00 6.08 -16.55
CA ASN A 219 -2.94 7.53 -16.72
C ASN A 219 -1.88 7.93 -17.75
N ASN A 220 -1.82 9.23 -18.07
CA ASN A 220 -0.81 9.82 -18.98
C ASN A 220 -0.84 9.26 -20.41
N LEU A 221 -2.02 8.87 -20.89
CA LEU A 221 -2.22 8.43 -22.26
C LEU A 221 -2.00 9.62 -23.22
N SER A 222 -1.15 9.43 -24.22
CA SER A 222 -0.99 10.42 -25.28
C SER A 222 -2.29 10.51 -26.09
N LYS A 223 -2.62 11.70 -26.59
CA LYS A 223 -3.84 11.93 -27.40
C LYS A 223 -3.98 10.94 -28.58
N ASN A 224 -2.85 10.51 -29.15
CA ASN A 224 -2.84 9.63 -30.30
C ASN A 224 -2.77 8.13 -29.93
N ASP A 225 -2.54 7.79 -28.66
CA ASP A 225 -2.34 6.44 -28.10
C ASP A 225 -1.80 5.42 -29.10
N ILE A 226 -0.69 5.78 -29.78
CA ILE A 226 -0.16 5.00 -30.92
C ILE A 226 0.28 3.58 -30.54
N TYR A 227 0.49 3.34 -29.24
CA TYR A 227 0.88 2.06 -28.67
C TYR A 227 -0.31 1.25 -28.15
N GLY A 228 -1.52 1.82 -28.14
CA GLY A 228 -2.73 1.15 -27.64
C GLY A 228 -2.68 0.83 -26.14
N ASN A 229 -1.99 1.66 -25.35
CA ASN A 229 -1.72 1.39 -23.93
C ASN A 229 -2.94 1.65 -23.03
N SER A 230 -3.99 2.28 -23.56
CA SER A 230 -5.22 2.54 -22.81
C SER A 230 -5.98 1.27 -22.44
N LEU A 231 -5.84 0.19 -23.22
CA LEU A 231 -6.55 -1.10 -23.07
C LEU A 231 -8.09 -0.99 -22.94
N GLN A 232 -8.68 0.16 -23.28
CA GLN A 232 -10.11 0.46 -23.08
C GLN A 232 -11.02 -0.56 -23.77
N VAL A 233 -10.69 -0.93 -25.01
CA VAL A 233 -11.48 -1.89 -25.79
C VAL A 233 -11.54 -3.27 -25.11
N ILE A 234 -10.43 -3.74 -24.53
CA ILE A 234 -10.41 -5.03 -23.83
C ILE A 234 -11.25 -4.96 -22.57
N ASN A 235 -11.12 -3.87 -21.81
CA ASN A 235 -11.89 -3.63 -20.58
C ASN A 235 -13.40 -3.58 -20.86
N GLU A 236 -13.83 -2.92 -21.94
CA GLU A 236 -15.26 -2.76 -22.29
C GLU A 236 -15.86 -4.01 -22.95
N VAL A 237 -15.16 -4.63 -23.91
CA VAL A 237 -15.73 -5.70 -24.74
C VAL A 237 -15.61 -7.08 -24.08
N SER A 238 -14.54 -7.32 -23.32
CA SER A 238 -14.26 -8.65 -22.74
C SER A 238 -14.87 -8.83 -21.35
N SER A 239 -15.05 -7.73 -20.60
CA SER A 239 -15.64 -7.77 -19.25
C SER A 239 -17.17 -7.74 -19.27
N ALA A 240 -17.80 -7.36 -20.39
CA ALA A 240 -19.26 -7.31 -20.56
C ALA A 240 -19.92 -8.70 -20.79
N LYS A 241 -19.17 -9.80 -20.63
CA LYS A 241 -19.66 -11.18 -20.83
C LYS A 241 -19.89 -11.97 -19.53
N LEU A 242 -19.98 -11.30 -18.38
CA LEU A 242 -20.36 -11.91 -17.10
C LEU A 242 -21.77 -11.46 -16.71
#